data_AF-A0A4Y2VQV0-F1
#
_entry.id   AF-A0A4Y2VQV0-F1
#
_cell.length_a   1.000
_cell.length_b   1.000
_cell.length_c   1.000
_cell.angle_alpha   90.00
_cell.angle_beta   90.00
_cell.angle_gamma   90.00
#
_symmetry.space_group_name_H-M   'P 1'
#
loop_
_entity.id
_entity.type
_entity.pdbx_description
1 polymer ?
#
loop_
_entity_poly.entity_id
_entity_poly.type
_entity_poly.pdbx_seq_one_letter_code
_entity_poly.pdbx_strand_id
1 'polypeptide(L)'
;MVLQILKDLNCPSNIFKLIFSFLDNRQVFLNYDGSCTTKNYSIGCPQRYNSGPLYWLLIANGALQLGFEEDVRLLTYADDFYLFVKSTSKQTIQEKVTRALEQLDLWSKRVKISFAHEKTKLLPFGKKVKYKHPPYCKFAGNYQIRQKPQNVGVILDDGLNGMAHLNHIGSKV
;
A
#
# COMPACT_ATOMS: atom_id res chain seq x y z
N MET A 1 -2.95 4.01 -17.28
CA MET A 1 -2.55 2.82 -16.51
C MET A 1 -3.64 1.76 -16.47
N VAL A 2 -4.81 2.02 -15.86
CA VAL A 2 -5.91 1.02 -15.79
C VAL A 2 -6.25 0.45 -17.17
N LEU A 3 -6.37 1.30 -18.19
CA LEU A 3 -6.60 0.87 -19.57
C LEU A 3 -5.46 0.00 -20.14
N GLN A 4 -4.22 0.23 -19.73
CA GLN A 4 -3.11 -0.63 -20.16
C GLN A 4 -3.23 -2.02 -19.52
N ILE A 5 -3.48 -2.07 -18.21
CA ILE A 5 -3.70 -3.33 -17.47
C ILE A 5 -4.85 -4.14 -18.10
N LEU A 6 -5.95 -3.48 -18.46
CA LEU A 6 -7.07 -4.15 -19.11
C LEU A 6 -6.74 -4.71 -20.50
N LYS A 7 -5.88 -4.04 -21.27
CA LYS A 7 -5.37 -4.57 -22.54
C LYS A 7 -4.51 -5.81 -22.29
N ASP A 8 -3.60 -5.74 -21.31
CA ASP A 8 -2.70 -6.84 -20.98
C ASP A 8 -3.46 -8.07 -20.46
N LEU A 9 -4.61 -7.86 -19.80
CA LEU A 9 -5.52 -8.91 -19.34
C LEU A 9 -6.49 -9.43 -20.42
N ASN A 10 -6.35 -9.01 -21.68
CA ASN A 10 -7.25 -9.36 -22.78
C ASN A 10 -8.74 -9.10 -22.45
N CYS A 11 -9.02 -7.96 -21.80
CA CYS A 11 -10.37 -7.59 -21.39
C CYS A 11 -11.32 -7.52 -22.60
N PRO A 12 -12.54 -8.09 -22.51
CA PRO A 12 -13.55 -8.00 -23.56
C PRO A 12 -13.81 -6.56 -24.02
N SER A 13 -13.98 -6.39 -25.34
CA SER A 13 -14.01 -5.06 -25.97
C SER A 13 -15.14 -4.16 -25.45
N ASN A 14 -16.28 -4.73 -25.09
CA ASN A 14 -17.42 -4.00 -24.52
C ASN A 14 -17.07 -3.42 -23.13
N ILE A 15 -16.43 -4.20 -22.26
CA ILE A 15 -16.01 -3.75 -20.93
C ILE A 15 -14.89 -2.71 -21.05
N PHE A 16 -13.92 -2.96 -21.94
CA PHE A 16 -12.84 -2.01 -22.19
C PHE A 16 -13.37 -0.64 -22.63
N LYS A 17 -14.31 -0.61 -23.60
CA LYS A 17 -14.93 0.62 -24.09
C LYS A 17 -15.71 1.35 -23.00
N LEU A 18 -16.42 0.63 -22.14
CA LEU A 18 -17.14 1.21 -21.01
C LEU A 18 -16.17 1.91 -20.04
N ILE A 19 -15.10 1.23 -19.65
CA ILE A 19 -14.09 1.79 -18.74
C ILE A 19 -13.32 2.94 -19.41
N PHE A 20 -13.02 2.84 -20.70
CA PHE A 20 -12.43 3.92 -21.48
C PHE A 20 -13.31 5.16 -21.45
N SER A 21 -14.58 5.03 -21.82
CA SER A 21 -15.54 6.13 -21.80
C SER A 21 -15.70 6.76 -20.41
N PHE A 22 -15.57 5.97 -19.34
CA PHE A 22 -15.62 6.49 -17.98
C PHE A 22 -14.36 7.29 -17.60
N LEU A 23 -13.18 6.83 -18.01
CA LEU A 23 -11.90 7.45 -17.62
C LEU A 23 -11.50 8.62 -18.52
N ASP A 24 -12.04 8.68 -19.74
CA ASP A 24 -11.74 9.70 -20.74
C ASP A 24 -12.48 11.04 -20.47
N ASN A 25 -11.83 12.15 -20.81
CA ASN A 25 -12.41 13.51 -20.79
C ASN A 25 -13.22 13.90 -19.53
N ARG A 26 -12.85 13.36 -18.37
CA ARG A 26 -13.54 13.64 -17.11
C ARG A 26 -13.37 15.09 -16.69
N GLN A 27 -14.47 15.69 -16.23
CA GLN A 27 -14.50 17.03 -15.67
C GLN A 27 -15.16 17.01 -14.30
N VAL A 28 -14.71 17.90 -13.41
CA VAL A 28 -15.34 18.16 -12.12
C VAL A 28 -15.76 19.62 -12.11
N PHE A 29 -16.94 19.90 -11.59
CA PHE A 29 -17.43 21.26 -11.40
C PHE A 29 -17.70 21.52 -9.92
N LEU A 30 -17.42 22.75 -9.48
CA LEU A 30 -17.76 23.25 -8.16
C LEU A 30 -18.71 24.42 -8.35
N ASN A 31 -19.91 24.28 -7.79
CA ASN A 31 -20.86 25.39 -7.70
C ASN A 31 -20.87 25.88 -6.25
N TYR A 32 -20.51 27.14 -6.05
CA TYR A 32 -20.45 27.78 -4.74
C TYR A 32 -20.79 29.27 -4.88
N ASP A 33 -21.75 29.73 -4.08
CA ASP A 33 -22.19 31.14 -4.01
C ASP A 33 -22.53 31.75 -5.39
N GLY A 34 -23.30 31.02 -6.19
CA GLY A 34 -23.70 31.44 -7.54
C GLY A 34 -22.59 31.37 -8.61
N SER A 35 -21.36 31.03 -8.22
CA SER A 35 -20.23 30.84 -9.13
C SER A 35 -20.03 29.36 -9.46
N CYS A 36 -19.87 29.03 -10.74
CA CYS A 36 -19.58 27.68 -11.21
C CYS A 36 -18.19 27.65 -11.85
N THR A 37 -17.29 26.82 -11.31
CA THR A 37 -15.96 26.58 -11.87
C THR A 37 -15.85 25.13 -12.31
N THR A 38 -15.47 24.91 -13.57
CA THR A 38 -15.23 23.57 -14.13
C THR A 38 -13.74 23.35 -14.37
N LYS A 39 -13.23 22.15 -14.05
CA LYS A 39 -11.85 21.74 -14.32
C LYS A 39 -11.78 20.31 -14.84
N ASN A 40 -10.82 20.07 -15.72
CA ASN A 40 -10.49 18.71 -16.17
C ASN A 40 -9.91 17.90 -15.02
N TYR A 41 -10.33 16.64 -14.91
CA TYR A 41 -9.96 15.71 -13.84
C TYR A 41 -9.30 14.46 -14.43
N SER A 42 -7.99 14.56 -14.68
CA SER A 42 -7.23 13.53 -15.39
C SER A 42 -6.59 12.46 -14.48
N ILE A 43 -6.53 12.68 -13.17
CA ILE A 43 -5.81 11.82 -12.21
C ILE A 43 -6.75 11.34 -11.10
N GLY A 44 -6.63 10.06 -10.74
CA GLY A 44 -7.39 9.45 -9.65
C GLY A 44 -8.82 9.11 -10.03
N CYS A 45 -9.58 8.56 -9.07
CA CYS A 45 -11.01 8.35 -9.16
C CYS A 45 -11.65 9.20 -8.06
N PRO A 46 -12.72 9.98 -8.32
CA PRO A 46 -13.29 10.80 -7.25
C PRO A 46 -13.85 9.90 -6.13
N GLN A 47 -13.79 10.39 -4.89
CA GLN A 47 -13.93 9.58 -3.66
C GLN A 47 -15.30 8.90 -3.44
N ARG A 48 -16.26 9.02 -4.36
CA ARG A 48 -17.62 8.46 -4.24
C ARG A 48 -18.02 7.54 -5.39
N TYR A 49 -17.10 7.24 -6.31
CA TYR A 49 -17.42 6.35 -7.43
C TYR A 49 -17.17 4.89 -7.02
N ASN A 50 -18.21 4.07 -7.15
CA ASN A 50 -18.21 2.66 -6.76
C ASN A 50 -17.14 1.81 -7.45
N SER A 51 -16.66 2.23 -8.63
CA SER A 51 -15.63 1.53 -9.38
C SER A 51 -14.20 1.87 -8.96
N GLY A 52 -13.99 2.91 -8.14
CA GLY A 52 -12.67 3.33 -7.65
C GLY A 52 -11.89 2.18 -7.01
N PRO A 53 -12.47 1.43 -6.05
CA PRO A 53 -11.85 0.26 -5.45
C PRO A 53 -11.44 -0.83 -6.45
N LEU A 54 -12.25 -1.08 -7.48
CA LEU A 54 -11.93 -2.06 -8.53
C LEU A 54 -10.70 -1.63 -9.34
N TYR A 55 -10.65 -0.36 -9.74
CA TYR A 55 -9.50 0.17 -10.48
C TYR A 55 -8.23 0.17 -9.65
N TRP A 56 -8.35 0.47 -8.36
CA TRP A 56 -7.25 0.33 -7.41
C TRP A 56 -6.77 -1.11 -7.30
N LEU A 57 -7.69 -2.08 -7.18
CA LEU A 57 -7.35 -3.50 -7.10
C LEU A 57 -6.57 -3.96 -8.34
N LEU A 58 -6.96 -3.53 -9.55
CA LEU A 58 -6.21 -3.84 -10.78
C LEU A 58 -4.77 -3.33 -10.73
N ILE A 59 -4.57 -2.13 -10.19
CA ILE A 59 -3.23 -1.53 -10.04
C ILE A 59 -2.44 -2.28 -8.96
N ALA A 60 -3.00 -2.44 -7.77
CA ALA A 60 -2.36 -3.09 -6.62
C ALA A 60 -2.00 -4.56 -6.90
N ASN A 61 -2.80 -5.26 -7.71
CA ASN A 61 -2.47 -6.62 -8.16
C ASN A 61 -1.12 -6.67 -8.89
N GLY A 62 -0.72 -5.61 -9.59
CA GLY A 62 0.60 -5.52 -10.20
C GLY A 62 1.75 -5.56 -9.19
N ALA A 63 1.56 -5.03 -7.97
CA ALA A 63 2.55 -5.17 -6.90
C ALA A 63 2.56 -6.58 -6.29
N LEU A 64 1.38 -7.21 -6.16
CA LEU A 64 1.27 -8.59 -5.66
C LEU A 64 1.92 -9.62 -6.58
N GLN A 65 2.03 -9.31 -7.87
CA GLN A 65 2.70 -10.15 -8.87
C GLN A 65 4.23 -9.93 -8.95
N LEU A 66 4.80 -9.04 -8.14
CA LEU A 66 6.25 -8.88 -8.08
C LEU A 66 6.92 -10.16 -7.54
N GLY A 67 7.96 -10.61 -8.24
CA GLY A 67 8.78 -11.74 -7.82
C GLY A 67 9.70 -11.35 -6.66
N PHE A 68 9.26 -11.58 -5.44
CA PHE A 68 10.09 -11.46 -4.24
C PHE A 68 10.87 -12.75 -3.99
N GLU A 69 11.99 -12.64 -3.26
CA GLU A 69 12.80 -13.80 -2.85
C GLU A 69 12.10 -14.67 -1.80
N GLU A 70 12.63 -15.86 -1.54
CA GLU A 70 12.09 -16.78 -0.52
C GLU A 70 12.00 -16.10 0.86
N ASP A 71 10.96 -16.46 1.62
CA ASP A 71 10.60 -15.87 2.92
C ASP A 71 10.21 -14.38 2.89
N VAL A 72 10.02 -13.80 1.71
CA VAL A 72 9.43 -12.47 1.53
C VAL A 72 8.03 -12.61 0.93
N ARG A 73 7.04 -12.00 1.58
CA ARG A 73 5.65 -12.03 1.11
C ARG A 73 5.02 -10.65 1.21
N LEU A 74 4.30 -10.26 0.16
CA LEU A 74 3.51 -9.03 0.13
C LEU A 74 2.03 -9.37 0.23
N LEU A 75 1.32 -8.68 1.12
CA LEU A 75 -0.14 -8.66 1.18
C LEU A 75 -0.63 -7.22 1.05
N THR A 76 -1.88 -7.04 0.63
CA THR A 76 -2.52 -5.72 0.57
C THR A 76 -3.92 -5.78 1.14
N TYR A 77 -4.38 -4.68 1.73
CA TYR A 77 -5.78 -4.49 2.10
C TYR A 77 -6.15 -3.03 1.90
N ALA A 78 -7.20 -2.76 1.13
CA ALA A 78 -7.48 -1.41 0.63
C ALA A 78 -6.17 -0.80 0.06
N ASP A 79 -5.78 0.39 0.50
CA ASP A 79 -4.56 1.10 0.11
C ASP A 79 -3.29 0.73 0.92
N ASP A 80 -3.42 -0.11 1.96
CA ASP A 80 -2.30 -0.53 2.79
C ASP A 80 -1.58 -1.76 2.22
N PHE A 81 -0.24 -1.72 2.25
CA PHE A 81 0.65 -2.83 1.88
C PHE A 81 1.37 -3.37 3.13
N TYR A 82 1.47 -4.70 3.22
CA TYR A 82 2.11 -5.43 4.31
C TYR A 82 3.21 -6.32 3.74
N LEU A 83 4.46 -5.99 4.04
CA LEU A 83 5.63 -6.76 3.64
C LEU A 83 6.11 -7.62 4.81
N PHE A 84 5.95 -8.93 4.68
CA PHE A 84 6.42 -9.91 5.64
C PHE A 84 7.76 -10.47 5.22
N VAL A 85 8.72 -10.45 6.14
CA VAL A 85 10.07 -11.00 5.92
C VAL A 85 10.43 -11.91 7.07
N LYS A 86 10.79 -13.16 6.75
CA LYS A 86 11.26 -14.14 7.73
C LYS A 86 12.75 -14.43 7.53
N SER A 87 13.50 -14.40 8.61
CA SER A 87 14.90 -14.87 8.68
C SER A 87 15.34 -14.99 10.14
N THR A 88 16.40 -15.78 10.38
CA THR A 88 17.04 -15.94 11.69
C THR A 88 18.10 -14.88 11.99
N SER A 89 18.61 -14.18 10.95
CA SER A 89 19.65 -13.17 11.05
C SER A 89 19.09 -11.77 10.80
N LYS A 90 19.42 -10.84 11.70
CA LYS A 90 19.06 -9.42 11.58
C LYS A 90 19.58 -8.79 10.28
N GLN A 91 20.81 -9.13 9.89
CA GLN A 91 21.43 -8.62 8.68
C GLN A 91 20.68 -9.10 7.44
N THR A 92 20.34 -10.38 7.39
CA THR A 92 19.56 -10.94 6.28
C THR A 92 18.16 -10.32 6.21
N ILE A 93 17.50 -10.05 7.34
CA ILE A 93 16.23 -9.30 7.34
C ILE A 93 16.41 -7.93 6.68
N GLN A 94 17.45 -7.19 7.07
CA GLN A 94 17.71 -5.86 6.52
C GLN A 94 17.94 -5.92 5.01
N GLU A 95 18.78 -6.84 4.53
CA GLU A 95 19.04 -7.02 3.10
C GLU A 95 17.77 -7.37 2.32
N LYS A 96 16.99 -8.33 2.80
CA LYS A 96 15.72 -8.75 2.17
C LYS A 96 14.69 -7.62 2.12
N VAL A 97 14.53 -6.89 3.23
CA VAL A 97 13.61 -5.73 3.30
C VAL A 97 14.06 -4.65 2.33
N THR A 98 15.35 -4.31 2.29
CA THR A 98 15.87 -3.27 1.39
C THR A 98 15.58 -3.61 -0.08
N ARG A 99 15.91 -4.83 -0.53
CA ARG A 99 15.65 -5.27 -1.91
C ARG A 99 14.16 -5.25 -2.25
N ALA A 100 13.31 -5.76 -1.35
CA ALA A 100 11.87 -5.79 -1.58
C ALA A 100 11.27 -4.37 -1.67
N LEU A 101 11.73 -3.43 -0.83
CA LEU A 101 11.30 -2.04 -0.88
C LEU A 101 11.80 -1.31 -2.13
N GLU A 102 13.00 -1.64 -2.64
CA GLU A 102 13.49 -1.14 -3.92
C GLU A 102 12.62 -1.62 -5.08
N GLN A 103 12.24 -2.90 -5.10
CA GLN A 103 11.30 -3.43 -6.09
C GLN A 103 9.94 -2.71 -6.03
N LEU A 104 9.41 -2.48 -4.83
CA LEU A 104 8.17 -1.73 -4.63
C LEU A 104 8.29 -0.27 -5.09
N ASP A 105 9.40 0.41 -4.82
CA ASP A 105 9.65 1.79 -5.27
C ASP A 105 9.74 1.89 -6.79
N LEU A 106 10.44 0.94 -7.44
CA LEU A 106 10.50 0.88 -8.89
C LEU A 106 9.13 0.59 -9.53
N TRP A 107 8.37 -0.32 -8.92
CA TRP A 107 7.00 -0.59 -9.35
C TRP A 107 6.12 0.65 -9.19
N SER A 108 6.14 1.33 -8.04
CA SER A 108 5.28 2.49 -7.75
C SER A 108 5.51 3.63 -8.75
N LYS A 109 6.79 3.90 -9.09
CA LYS A 109 7.17 4.86 -10.12
C LYS A 109 6.60 4.51 -11.49
N ARG A 110 6.64 3.22 -11.88
CA ARG A 110 6.05 2.72 -13.14
C ARG A 110 4.55 2.94 -13.19
N VAL A 111 3.86 2.67 -12.08
CA VAL A 111 2.40 2.83 -11.95
C VAL A 111 1.97 4.25 -11.59
N LYS A 112 2.93 5.18 -11.43
CA LYS A 112 2.72 6.59 -11.04
C LYS A 112 1.92 6.74 -9.73
N ILE A 113 2.23 5.89 -8.75
CA ILE A 113 1.72 6.03 -7.39
C ILE A 113 2.87 6.41 -6.45
N SER A 114 2.54 7.02 -5.32
CA SER A 114 3.53 7.41 -4.32
C SER A 114 3.21 6.76 -2.99
N PHE A 115 4.20 6.13 -2.36
CA PHE A 115 4.08 5.67 -0.99
C PHE A 115 4.19 6.83 0.00
N ALA A 116 3.43 6.78 1.08
CA ALA A 116 3.60 7.68 2.21
C ALA A 116 4.77 7.18 3.08
N HIS A 117 6.01 7.37 2.61
CA HIS A 117 7.23 6.82 3.23
C HIS A 117 7.33 7.12 4.74
N GLU A 118 6.93 8.32 5.17
CA GLU A 118 6.92 8.75 6.58
C GLU A 118 5.94 7.96 7.47
N LYS A 119 4.91 7.34 6.86
CA LYS A 119 3.93 6.52 7.56
C LYS A 119 4.31 5.04 7.59
N THR A 120 5.36 4.63 6.86
CA THR A 120 5.83 3.25 6.85
C THR A 120 6.37 2.86 8.22
N LYS A 121 5.90 1.71 8.72
CA LYS A 121 6.25 1.19 10.05
C LYS A 121 6.93 -0.17 9.93
N LEU A 122 7.86 -0.44 10.82
CA LEU A 122 8.49 -1.74 10.98
C LEU A 122 7.97 -2.41 12.26
N LEU A 123 7.54 -3.67 12.14
CA LEU A 123 7.11 -4.51 13.25
C LEU A 123 8.01 -5.75 13.35
N PRO A 124 9.01 -5.75 14.25
CA PRO A 124 9.81 -6.94 14.49
C PRO A 124 9.03 -7.93 15.37
N PHE A 125 8.95 -9.18 14.91
CA PHE A 125 8.40 -10.29 15.70
C PHE A 125 9.48 -11.34 15.99
N GLY A 126 9.56 -11.80 17.24
CA GLY A 126 10.42 -12.93 17.63
C GLY A 126 10.75 -12.94 19.13
N LYS A 127 11.62 -13.88 19.57
CA LYS A 127 11.93 -14.07 21.00
C LYS A 127 12.54 -12.79 21.61
N LYS A 128 11.95 -12.34 22.74
CA LYS A 128 12.21 -11.07 23.46
C LYS A 128 13.68 -10.64 23.61
N VAL A 129 14.61 -11.59 23.70
CA VAL A 129 16.05 -11.31 23.91
C VAL A 129 16.75 -10.75 22.66
N LYS A 130 16.22 -11.01 21.45
CA LYS A 130 16.93 -10.75 20.18
C LYS A 130 16.71 -9.36 19.54
N TYR A 131 15.86 -8.50 20.10
CA TYR A 131 15.44 -7.25 19.44
C TYR A 131 15.68 -5.96 20.22
N LYS A 132 16.56 -5.95 21.24
CA LYS A 132 17.02 -4.70 21.87
C LYS A 132 17.53 -3.68 20.83
N HIS A 133 18.07 -4.18 19.71
CA HIS A 133 18.44 -3.40 18.54
C HIS A 133 17.77 -3.97 17.30
N PRO A 134 16.63 -3.43 16.87
CA PRO A 134 15.91 -3.85 15.68
C PRO A 134 16.66 -3.56 14.37
N PRO A 135 16.33 -4.22 13.24
CA PRO A 135 16.98 -3.98 11.95
C PRO A 135 16.75 -2.54 11.48
N TYR A 136 17.81 -1.94 10.95
CA TYR A 136 17.76 -0.60 10.40
C TYR A 136 17.37 -0.70 8.93
N CYS A 137 16.17 -0.29 8.58
CA CYS A 137 15.67 -0.35 7.21
C CYS A 137 15.39 1.06 6.67
N LYS A 138 15.68 1.27 5.39
CA LYS A 138 15.33 2.50 4.66
C LYS A 138 14.39 2.16 3.50
N PHE A 139 13.50 3.09 3.17
CA PHE A 139 12.68 3.06 1.97
C PHE A 139 13.09 4.21 1.05
N ALA A 140 13.14 3.96 -0.27
CA ALA A 140 13.43 4.96 -1.31
C ALA A 140 14.72 5.76 -1.02
N GLY A 141 15.78 5.03 -0.68
CA GLY A 141 17.13 5.54 -0.42
C GLY A 141 17.33 6.21 0.94
N ASN A 142 16.37 7.00 1.44
CA ASN A 142 16.61 7.92 2.55
C ASN A 142 15.60 7.85 3.70
N TYR A 143 14.43 7.25 3.52
CA TYR A 143 13.38 7.26 4.55
C TYR A 143 13.59 6.15 5.56
N GLN A 144 14.07 6.51 6.76
CA GLN A 144 14.27 5.54 7.83
C GLN A 144 12.91 5.03 8.34
N ILE A 145 12.74 3.72 8.33
CA ILE A 145 11.52 3.07 8.82
C ILE A 145 11.60 2.98 10.33
N ARG A 146 10.63 3.61 11.00
CA ARG A 146 10.54 3.61 12.46
C ARG A 146 9.76 2.40 12.94
N GLN A 147 10.16 1.87 14.09
CA GLN A 147 9.31 0.95 14.82
C GLN A 147 8.21 1.68 15.54
N LYS A 148 6.99 1.23 15.29
CA LYS A 148 5.81 1.58 16.06
C LYS A 148 4.85 0.41 15.98
N PRO A 149 4.10 0.11 17.05
CA PRO A 149 2.95 -0.78 16.97
C PRO A 149 2.05 -0.34 15.82
N GLN A 150 1.54 -1.32 15.07
CA GLN A 150 0.61 -1.05 14.00
C GLN A 150 -0.81 -1.10 14.54
N ASN A 151 -1.62 -0.17 14.06
CA ASN A 151 -3.02 -0.04 14.43
C ASN A 151 -3.79 0.11 13.13
N VAL A 152 -4.42 -0.99 12.70
CA VAL A 152 -5.35 -1.04 11.56
C VAL A 152 -6.68 -1.60 12.06
N GLY A 153 -7.17 -1.05 13.18
CA GLY A 153 -8.31 -1.59 13.92
C GLY A 153 -7.93 -2.70 14.91
N VAL A 154 -6.80 -3.38 14.70
CA VAL A 154 -6.18 -4.32 15.65
C VAL A 154 -4.78 -3.83 16.04
N ILE A 155 -4.44 -3.91 17.32
CA ILE A 155 -3.09 -3.57 17.82
C ILE A 155 -2.24 -4.83 17.78
N LEU A 156 -1.19 -4.79 16.96
CA LEU A 156 -0.16 -5.82 16.91
C LEU A 156 1.07 -5.32 17.67
N ASP A 157 1.33 -5.94 18.81
CA ASP A 157 2.52 -5.71 19.64
C ASP A 157 3.57 -6.82 19.44
N ASP A 158 4.75 -6.63 20.03
CA ASP A 158 5.86 -7.58 19.99
C ASP A 158 5.53 -8.91 20.67
N GLY A 159 4.59 -8.90 21.62
CA GLY A 159 4.13 -10.08 22.34
C GLY A 159 3.16 -10.96 21.55
N LEU A 160 2.44 -10.41 20.56
CA LEU A 160 1.37 -11.07 19.79
C LEU A 160 0.37 -11.83 20.67
N ASN A 161 0.19 -11.43 21.93
CA ASN A 161 -0.68 -12.10 22.89
C ASN A 161 -2.07 -11.44 22.99
N GLY A 162 -2.30 -10.36 22.23
CA GLY A 162 -3.56 -9.63 22.21
C GLY A 162 -3.81 -8.73 23.42
N MET A 163 -2.97 -8.75 24.45
CA MET A 163 -3.19 -7.98 25.69
C MET A 163 -3.13 -6.47 25.44
N ALA A 164 -2.19 -5.99 24.61
CA ALA A 164 -2.13 -4.58 24.25
C ALA A 164 -3.42 -4.11 23.56
N HIS A 165 -4.02 -4.96 22.72
CA HIS A 165 -5.28 -4.66 22.05
C HIS A 165 -6.46 -4.66 23.02
N LEU A 166 -6.57 -5.67 23.88
CA LEU A 166 -7.62 -5.77 24.90
C LEU A 166 -7.58 -4.58 25.86
N ASN A 167 -6.40 -4.20 26.35
CA ASN A 167 -6.25 -3.05 27.25
C ASN A 167 -6.68 -1.74 26.58
N HIS A 168 -6.32 -1.55 25.30
CA HIS A 168 -6.70 -0.36 24.54
C HIS A 168 -8.22 -0.29 24.31
N ILE A 169 -8.87 -1.41 23.99
CA ILE A 169 -10.33 -1.46 23.87
C ILE A 169 -10.97 -1.19 25.23
N GLY A 170 -10.49 -1.84 26.30
CA GLY A 170 -10.99 -1.67 27.66
C GLY A 170 -10.89 -0.23 28.17
N SER A 171 -9.83 0.51 27.79
CA SER A 171 -9.68 1.94 28.15
C SER A 171 -10.59 2.90 27.40
N LYS A 172 -11.29 2.43 26.36
CA LYS A 172 -12.26 3.23 25.60
C LYS A 172 -13.70 3.06 26.09
N VAL A 173 -13.93 2.14 27.03
CA VAL A 173 -15.22 1.89 27.67
C VAL A 173 -15.36 2.78 28.90
#